data_AF-A0A453HIL2-F1
#
_entry.id   AF-A0A453HIL2-F1
#
_cell.length_a   1.000
_cell.length_b   1.000
_cell.length_c   1.000
_cell.angle_alpha   90.00
_cell.angle_beta   90.00
_cell.angle_gamma   90.00
#
_symmetry.space_group_name_H-M   'P 1'
#
loop_
_entity.id
_entity.type
_entity.pdbx_description
1 polymer ?
#
loop_
_entity_poly.entity_id
_entity_poly.type
_entity_poly.pdbx_seq_one_letter_code
_entity_poly.pdbx_strand_id
1 'polypeptide(L)'
;MGIWGWPWGRRGLSGFGSASTAEDIAAGIDASHLTAIVTGATNGIGKETARVLALRGANVIIPARTLESGMKVKESLAEEVPSSKLHVMEMDLSSLDSVRSFAGSFNSSHKHLNVLINNAGIMACPFQLSKDGIELQFATNHLGMYCAVTFLYVINKSCTSSSLVSRPSW
;
A
#
# COMPACT_ATOMS: atom_id res chain seq x y z
N MET A 1 11.55 1.89 46.37
CA MET A 1 12.00 2.71 45.21
C MET A 1 12.32 1.75 44.07
N GLY A 2 11.79 1.83 42.85
CA GLY A 2 11.09 2.95 42.21
C GLY A 2 10.02 2.46 41.22
N ILE A 3 8.93 3.24 41.18
CA ILE A 3 7.84 3.16 40.24
C ILE A 3 8.27 3.99 39.02
N TRP A 4 8.96 3.37 38.06
CA TRP A 4 9.16 3.97 36.74
C TRP A 4 8.50 3.05 35.70
N GLY A 5 7.16 3.04 35.71
CA GLY A 5 6.36 2.42 34.66
C GLY A 5 6.43 3.28 33.41
N TRP A 6 7.39 2.96 32.54
CA TRP A 6 7.59 3.60 31.24
C TRP A 6 6.27 3.58 30.43
N PRO A 7 5.83 4.68 29.79
CA PRO A 7 4.45 4.84 29.28
C PRO A 7 4.12 4.03 28.01
N TRP A 8 5.03 3.19 27.54
CA TRP A 8 4.86 2.37 26.34
C TRP A 8 3.75 1.33 26.53
N GLY A 9 2.84 1.21 25.56
CA GLY A 9 1.80 0.18 25.55
C GLY A 9 0.51 0.49 26.32
N ARG A 10 0.38 1.67 26.97
CA ARG A 10 -0.93 2.06 27.54
C ARG A 10 -1.94 2.26 26.41
N ARG A 11 -3.10 1.62 26.54
CA ARG A 11 -4.23 1.78 25.61
C ARG A 11 -4.87 3.14 25.83
N GLY A 12 -5.06 3.89 24.75
CA GLY A 12 -5.76 5.17 24.77
C GLY A 12 -7.28 5.00 24.78
N LEU A 13 -8.01 6.11 24.59
CA LEU A 13 -9.47 6.13 24.52
C LEU A 13 -10.05 5.27 23.39
N SER A 14 -9.27 5.03 22.32
CA SER A 14 -9.64 4.13 21.23
C SER A 14 -9.54 2.64 21.59
N GLY A 15 -9.02 2.29 22.77
CA GLY A 15 -8.73 0.91 23.16
C GLY A 15 -7.42 0.35 22.58
N PHE A 16 -6.72 1.11 21.74
CA PHE A 16 -5.44 0.72 21.13
C PHE A 16 -4.28 1.53 21.70
N GLY A 17 -3.07 0.98 21.64
CA GLY A 17 -1.83 1.62 22.11
C GLY A 17 -0.65 1.27 21.20
N SER A 18 0.56 1.73 21.56
CA SER A 18 1.76 1.49 20.74
C SER A 18 2.15 0.01 20.58
N ALA A 19 1.60 -0.87 21.41
CA ALA A 19 1.82 -2.32 21.35
C ALA A 19 0.71 -3.08 20.58
N SER A 20 -0.35 -2.38 20.13
CA SER A 20 -1.42 -3.01 19.35
C SER A 20 -0.91 -3.42 17.97
N THR A 21 -1.21 -4.65 17.57
CA THR A 21 -0.84 -5.18 16.26
C THR A 21 -1.81 -4.69 15.19
N ALA A 22 -1.41 -4.80 13.92
CA ALA A 22 -2.31 -4.51 12.80
C ALA A 22 -3.53 -5.45 12.80
N GLU A 23 -3.38 -6.70 13.25
CA GLU A 23 -4.48 -7.64 13.41
C GLU A 23 -5.47 -7.23 14.51
N ASP A 24 -4.97 -6.78 15.66
CA ASP A 24 -5.81 -6.29 16.77
C ASP A 24 -6.70 -5.14 16.31
N ILE A 25 -6.12 -4.21 15.55
CA ILE A 25 -6.84 -3.03 15.03
C ILE A 25 -7.87 -3.45 13.98
N ALA A 26 -7.55 -4.42 13.14
CA ALA A 26 -8.45 -4.88 12.09
C ALA A 26 -9.47 -5.92 12.57
N ALA A 27 -9.45 -6.33 13.84
CA ALA A 27 -10.32 -7.38 14.37
C ALA A 27 -11.81 -7.05 14.17
N GLY A 28 -12.55 -8.02 13.63
CA GLY A 28 -13.99 -7.89 13.36
C GLY A 28 -14.36 -7.09 12.10
N ILE A 29 -13.38 -6.55 11.36
CA ILE A 29 -13.64 -5.87 10.08
C ILE A 29 -13.78 -6.90 8.95
N ASP A 30 -14.91 -6.85 8.23
CA ASP A 30 -15.09 -7.58 6.97
C ASP A 30 -14.73 -6.67 5.79
N ALA A 31 -13.66 -7.04 5.07
CA ALA A 31 -13.18 -6.33 3.88
C ALA A 31 -13.40 -7.13 2.59
N SER A 32 -14.19 -8.20 2.61
CA SER A 32 -14.40 -9.12 1.49
C SER A 32 -14.91 -8.47 0.19
N HIS A 33 -15.59 -7.34 0.32
CA HIS A 33 -16.15 -6.54 -0.78
C HIS A 33 -15.21 -5.42 -1.24
N LEU A 34 -14.06 -5.22 -0.57
CA LEU A 34 -13.14 -4.14 -0.86
C LEU A 34 -12.00 -4.59 -1.77
N THR A 35 -11.62 -3.71 -2.68
CA THR A 35 -10.40 -3.79 -3.46
C THR A 35 -9.43 -2.72 -2.99
N ALA A 36 -8.23 -3.13 -2.61
CA ALA A 36 -7.20 -2.26 -2.08
C ALA A 36 -5.91 -2.33 -2.92
N ILE A 37 -5.33 -1.18 -3.24
CA ILE A 37 -3.98 -1.07 -3.79
C ILE A 37 -3.04 -0.66 -2.66
N VAL A 38 -1.99 -1.45 -2.41
CA VAL A 38 -0.99 -1.15 -1.38
C VAL A 38 0.38 -0.95 -2.02
N THR A 39 0.78 0.30 -2.20
CA THR A 39 2.10 0.62 -2.76
C THR A 39 3.22 0.30 -1.75
N GLY A 40 4.35 -0.22 -2.23
CA GLY A 40 5.47 -0.56 -1.37
C GLY A 40 5.19 -1.77 -0.47
N ALA A 41 4.24 -2.62 -0.86
CA ALA A 41 3.91 -3.83 -0.11
C ALA A 41 4.95 -4.95 -0.21
N THR A 42 6.09 -4.71 -0.86
CA THR A 42 7.16 -5.72 -0.98
C THR A 42 7.93 -5.94 0.32
N ASN A 43 7.84 -5.02 1.28
CA ASN A 43 8.53 -5.13 2.58
C ASN A 43 7.82 -4.31 3.68
N GLY A 44 8.31 -4.46 4.91
CA GLY A 44 7.99 -3.61 6.05
C GLY A 44 6.49 -3.42 6.30
N ILE A 45 6.11 -2.17 6.59
CA ILE A 45 4.74 -1.78 6.94
C ILE A 45 3.77 -2.07 5.78
N GLY A 46 4.20 -1.90 4.53
CA GLY A 46 3.38 -2.18 3.37
C GLY A 46 3.03 -3.66 3.25
N LYS A 47 4.01 -4.56 3.47
CA LYS A 47 3.80 -6.01 3.45
C LYS A 47 2.78 -6.42 4.52
N GLU A 48 2.96 -5.94 5.75
CA GLU A 48 2.06 -6.23 6.86
C GLU A 48 0.63 -5.69 6.61
N THR A 49 0.53 -4.50 6.03
CA THR A 49 -0.76 -3.91 5.64
C THR A 49 -1.47 -4.77 4.60
N ALA A 50 -0.74 -5.24 3.57
CA ALA A 50 -1.30 -6.14 2.56
C ALA A 50 -1.74 -7.48 3.18
N ARG A 51 -0.95 -8.03 4.10
CA ARG A 51 -1.26 -9.28 4.82
C ARG A 51 -2.57 -9.16 5.60
N VAL A 52 -2.72 -8.11 6.42
CA VAL A 52 -3.90 -7.93 7.26
C VAL A 52 -5.15 -7.62 6.43
N LEU A 53 -5.04 -6.82 5.36
CA LEU A 53 -6.16 -6.61 4.45
C LEU A 53 -6.61 -7.92 3.78
N ALA A 54 -5.65 -8.74 3.35
CA ALA A 54 -5.93 -10.05 2.77
C ALA A 54 -6.56 -11.01 3.80
N LEU A 55 -6.08 -10.99 5.05
CA LEU A 55 -6.66 -11.73 6.17
C LEU A 55 -8.12 -11.34 6.44
N ARG A 56 -8.48 -10.07 6.21
CA ARG A 56 -9.87 -9.59 6.28
C ARG A 56 -10.67 -9.80 4.98
N GLY A 57 -10.12 -10.52 4.02
CA GLY A 57 -10.80 -10.94 2.79
C GLY A 57 -10.73 -9.96 1.61
N ALA A 58 -10.02 -8.83 1.75
CA ALA A 58 -9.91 -7.84 0.69
C ALA A 58 -9.21 -8.39 -0.56
N ASN A 59 -9.60 -7.88 -1.73
CA ASN A 59 -8.85 -8.06 -2.96
C ASN A 59 -7.66 -7.09 -2.95
N VAL A 60 -6.45 -7.61 -2.71
CA VAL A 60 -5.26 -6.75 -2.59
C VAL A 60 -4.45 -6.80 -3.89
N ILE A 61 -4.22 -5.62 -4.46
CA ILE A 61 -3.29 -5.40 -5.54
C ILE A 61 -1.98 -4.90 -4.93
N ILE A 62 -0.88 -5.57 -5.29
CA ILE A 62 0.49 -5.30 -4.88
C ILE A 62 1.23 -4.76 -6.12
N PRO A 63 1.32 -3.44 -6.29
CA PRO A 63 2.21 -2.84 -7.27
C PRO A 63 3.65 -3.07 -6.84
N ALA A 64 4.49 -3.54 -7.75
CA ALA A 64 5.91 -3.76 -7.52
C ALA A 64 6.75 -3.28 -8.71
N ARG A 65 7.97 -2.79 -8.44
CA ARG A 65 8.91 -2.35 -9.50
C ARG A 65 9.28 -3.48 -10.45
N THR A 66 9.36 -4.70 -9.93
CA THR A 66 9.58 -5.91 -10.72
C THR A 66 8.52 -6.94 -10.33
N LEU A 67 7.97 -7.65 -11.33
CA LEU A 67 7.00 -8.71 -11.08
C LEU A 67 7.56 -9.81 -10.18
N GLU A 68 8.85 -10.15 -10.32
CA GLU A 68 9.53 -11.13 -9.48
C GLU A 68 9.44 -10.79 -7.99
N SER A 69 9.74 -9.54 -7.62
CA SER A 69 9.70 -9.11 -6.21
C SER A 69 8.27 -9.14 -5.64
N GLY A 70 7.28 -8.76 -6.46
CA GLY A 70 5.88 -8.84 -6.07
C GLY A 70 5.39 -10.28 -5.93
N MET A 71 5.79 -11.17 -6.83
CA MET A 71 5.40 -12.59 -6.80
C MET A 71 5.96 -13.31 -5.59
N LYS A 72 7.24 -13.10 -5.24
CA LYS A 72 7.84 -13.64 -4.00
C LYS A 72 7.05 -13.24 -2.75
N VAL A 73 6.60 -11.99 -2.70
CA VAL A 73 5.82 -11.48 -1.56
C VAL A 73 4.42 -12.08 -1.57
N LYS A 74 3.78 -12.17 -2.73
CA LYS A 74 2.48 -12.84 -2.88
C LYS A 74 2.54 -14.30 -2.41
N GLU A 75 3.57 -15.05 -2.79
CA GLU A 75 3.75 -16.45 -2.38
C GLU A 75 3.90 -16.56 -0.86
N SER A 76 4.80 -15.78 -0.26
CA SER A 76 4.96 -15.71 1.20
C SER A 76 3.66 -15.37 1.92
N LEU A 77 2.90 -14.38 1.42
CA LEU A 77 1.63 -13.99 2.04
C LEU A 77 0.51 -15.03 1.83
N ALA A 78 0.55 -15.77 0.72
CA ALA A 78 -0.40 -16.84 0.45
C ALA A 78 -0.18 -18.06 1.35
N GLU A 79 1.07 -18.34 1.77
CA GLU A 79 1.36 -19.35 2.78
C GLU A 79 0.77 -18.98 4.15
N GLU A 80 0.85 -17.70 4.53
CA GLU A 80 0.31 -17.18 5.78
C GLU A 80 -1.23 -17.05 5.75
N VAL A 81 -1.78 -16.69 4.59
CA VAL A 81 -3.24 -16.49 4.38
C VAL A 81 -3.67 -17.24 3.11
N PRO A 82 -3.98 -18.55 3.18
CA PRO A 82 -4.26 -19.40 2.01
C PRO A 82 -5.47 -18.96 1.16
N SER A 83 -6.47 -18.32 1.77
CA SER A 83 -7.65 -17.81 1.06
C SER A 83 -7.50 -16.38 0.55
N SER A 84 -6.28 -15.83 0.56
CA SER A 84 -6.02 -14.45 0.18
C SER A 84 -6.20 -14.20 -1.32
N LYS A 85 -6.80 -13.05 -1.65
CA LYS A 85 -7.02 -12.60 -3.03
C LYS A 85 -5.94 -11.59 -3.41
N LEU A 86 -4.73 -12.09 -3.65
CA LEU A 86 -3.55 -11.28 -3.96
C LEU A 86 -3.26 -11.22 -5.46
N HIS A 87 -3.11 -10.00 -5.98
CA HIS A 87 -2.72 -9.74 -7.36
C HIS A 87 -1.45 -8.89 -7.39
N VAL A 88 -0.51 -9.25 -8.27
CA VAL A 88 0.72 -8.48 -8.48
C VAL A 88 0.61 -7.77 -9.81
N MET A 89 1.03 -6.51 -9.85
CA MET A 89 1.07 -5.70 -11.05
C MET A 89 2.36 -4.89 -11.07
N GLU A 90 2.92 -4.69 -12.25
CA GLU A 90 4.15 -3.89 -12.38
C GLU A 90 3.83 -2.40 -12.24
N MET A 91 4.58 -1.71 -11.40
CA MET A 91 4.55 -0.25 -11.27
C MET A 91 5.85 0.25 -10.66
N ASP A 92 6.53 1.12 -11.39
CA ASP A 92 7.67 1.88 -10.92
C ASP A 92 7.26 3.34 -10.69
N LEU A 93 7.18 3.74 -9.42
CA LEU A 93 6.82 5.11 -9.03
C LEU A 93 7.86 6.15 -9.44
N SER A 94 9.08 5.74 -9.81
CA SER A 94 10.07 6.66 -10.37
C SER A 94 9.88 6.94 -11.87
N SER A 95 8.86 6.36 -12.51
CA SER A 95 8.55 6.56 -13.93
C SER A 95 7.07 6.87 -14.15
N LEU A 96 6.77 8.08 -14.62
CA LEU A 96 5.39 8.52 -14.84
C LEU A 96 4.65 7.69 -15.89
N ASP A 97 5.36 7.22 -16.93
CA ASP A 97 4.80 6.31 -17.93
C ASP A 97 4.47 4.92 -17.35
N SER A 98 5.27 4.44 -16.40
CA SER A 98 4.97 3.21 -15.66
C SER A 98 3.69 3.37 -14.83
N VAL A 99 3.56 4.48 -14.11
CA VAL A 99 2.37 4.78 -13.30
C VAL A 99 1.12 4.90 -14.18
N ARG A 100 1.22 5.54 -15.35
CA ARG A 100 0.11 5.64 -16.32
C ARG A 100 -0.29 4.26 -16.85
N SER A 101 0.70 3.43 -17.20
CA SER A 101 0.46 2.06 -17.71
C SER A 101 -0.19 1.16 -16.66
N PHE A 102 0.24 1.27 -15.40
CA PHE A 102 -0.38 0.58 -14.28
C PHE A 102 -1.85 1.00 -14.11
N ALA A 103 -2.14 2.31 -14.09
CA ALA A 103 -3.50 2.80 -13.94
C ALA A 103 -4.41 2.34 -15.10
N GLY A 104 -3.92 2.37 -16.34
CA GLY A 104 -4.64 1.87 -17.50
C GLY A 104 -4.92 0.36 -17.46
N SER A 105 -3.93 -0.43 -17.02
CA SER A 105 -4.07 -1.88 -16.84
C SER A 105 -5.06 -2.22 -15.73
N PHE A 106 -5.00 -1.49 -14.61
CA PHE A 106 -5.93 -1.68 -13.49
C PHE A 106 -7.36 -1.36 -13.94
N ASN A 107 -7.56 -0.25 -14.66
CA ASN A 107 -8.88 0.12 -15.17
C ASN A 107 -9.47 -0.91 -16.13
N SER A 108 -8.64 -1.43 -17.05
CA SER A 108 -9.05 -2.47 -18.00
C SER A 108 -9.51 -3.77 -17.31
N SER A 109 -9.09 -3.99 -16.07
CA SER A 109 -9.54 -5.16 -15.28
C SER A 109 -10.98 -5.03 -14.74
N HIS A 110 -11.66 -3.91 -14.99
CA HIS A 110 -13.04 -3.61 -14.54
C HIS A 110 -13.23 -3.74 -13.02
N LYS A 111 -12.16 -3.56 -12.24
CA LYS A 111 -12.20 -3.57 -10.78
C LYS A 111 -12.47 -2.16 -10.26
N HIS A 112 -13.45 -2.03 -9.37
CA HIS A 112 -13.64 -0.80 -8.59
C HIS A 112 -12.55 -0.70 -7.52
N LEU A 113 -11.93 0.46 -7.36
CA LEU A 113 -10.91 0.68 -6.34
C LEU A 113 -11.53 1.37 -5.12
N ASN A 114 -11.54 0.67 -3.98
CA ASN A 114 -12.09 1.20 -2.74
C ASN A 114 -11.04 1.93 -1.91
N VAL A 115 -9.84 1.35 -1.81
CA VAL A 115 -8.77 1.83 -0.92
C VAL A 115 -7.45 1.93 -1.69
N LEU A 116 -6.81 3.10 -1.61
CA LEU A 116 -5.44 3.31 -2.07
C LEU A 116 -4.56 3.65 -0.87
N ILE A 117 -3.51 2.85 -0.66
CA ILE A 117 -2.52 3.04 0.41
C ILE A 117 -1.19 3.47 -0.21
N ASN A 118 -0.88 4.75 0.01
CA ASN A 118 0.38 5.37 -0.41
C ASN A 118 1.44 5.14 0.67
N ASN A 119 2.21 4.08 0.51
CA ASN A 119 3.23 3.65 1.48
C ASN A 119 4.62 3.49 0.84
N ALA A 120 4.72 3.32 -0.48
CA ALA A 120 6.02 3.26 -1.13
C ALA A 120 6.81 4.57 -0.94
N GLY A 121 8.10 4.43 -0.66
CA GLY A 121 9.03 5.55 -0.61
C GLY A 121 10.47 5.05 -0.51
N ILE A 122 11.40 5.93 -0.88
CA ILE A 122 12.84 5.74 -0.70
C ILE A 122 13.41 6.90 0.12
N MET A 123 14.50 6.66 0.84
CA MET A 123 15.17 7.66 1.67
C MET A 123 16.68 7.43 1.63
N ALA A 124 17.46 8.48 1.87
CA ALA A 124 18.92 8.41 2.01
C ALA A 124 19.62 7.76 0.80
N CYS A 125 19.03 7.93 -0.39
CA CYS A 125 19.60 7.44 -1.63
C CYS A 125 20.66 8.43 -2.14
N PRO A 126 21.78 7.97 -2.74
CA PRO A 126 22.68 8.85 -3.47
C PRO A 126 21.92 9.63 -4.56
N PHE A 127 22.38 10.83 -4.89
CA PHE A 127 21.77 11.62 -5.96
C PHE A 127 21.75 10.82 -7.26
N GLN A 128 20.55 10.61 -7.80
CA GLN A 128 20.30 9.91 -9.04
C GLN A 128 19.12 10.57 -9.74
N LEU A 129 19.11 10.53 -11.07
CA LEU A 129 17.95 10.93 -11.85
C LEU A 129 17.11 9.70 -12.19
N SER A 130 15.80 9.88 -12.11
CA SER A 130 14.79 8.97 -12.65
C SER A 130 14.85 8.94 -14.19
N LYS A 131 14.09 8.01 -14.79
CA LYS A 131 13.92 7.92 -16.25
C LYS A 131 13.40 9.22 -16.86
N ASP A 132 12.63 9.99 -16.08
CA ASP A 132 12.02 11.24 -16.48
C ASP A 132 12.93 12.47 -16.22
N GLY A 133 14.19 12.26 -15.82
CA GLY A 133 15.16 13.33 -15.58
C GLY A 133 14.94 14.10 -14.27
N ILE A 134 14.12 13.59 -13.37
CA ILE A 134 13.81 14.18 -12.05
C ILE A 134 14.62 13.46 -10.96
N GLU A 135 15.06 14.18 -9.93
CA GLU A 135 15.74 13.57 -8.77
C GLU A 135 14.92 12.40 -8.21
N LEU A 136 15.56 11.26 -7.98
CA LEU A 136 14.92 9.96 -7.78
C LEU A 136 14.00 9.92 -6.54
N GLN A 137 14.41 10.53 -5.43
CA GLN A 137 13.60 10.58 -4.21
C GLN A 137 12.36 11.45 -4.41
N PHE A 138 12.51 12.60 -5.06
CA PHE A 138 11.39 13.48 -5.40
C PHE A 138 10.43 12.83 -6.41
N ALA A 139 10.98 12.17 -7.43
CA ALA A 139 10.21 11.43 -8.42
C ALA A 139 9.37 10.34 -7.75
N THR A 140 9.97 9.53 -6.86
CA THR A 140 9.30 8.39 -6.23
C THR A 140 8.30 8.81 -5.15
N ASN A 141 8.73 9.62 -4.19
CA ASN A 141 7.96 9.89 -2.98
C ASN A 141 6.86 10.93 -3.20
N HIS A 142 7.01 11.80 -4.19
CA HIS A 142 6.08 12.90 -4.44
C HIS A 142 5.37 12.75 -5.78
N LEU A 143 6.10 12.85 -6.90
CA LEU A 143 5.47 12.92 -8.22
C LEU A 143 4.76 11.62 -8.61
N GLY A 144 5.46 10.49 -8.51
CA GLY A 144 4.90 9.17 -8.82
C GLY A 144 3.67 8.87 -7.97
N MET A 145 3.75 9.14 -6.67
CA MET A 145 2.63 8.92 -5.75
C MET A 145 1.43 9.84 -6.06
N TYR A 146 1.68 11.12 -6.34
CA TYR A 146 0.66 12.07 -6.74
C TYR A 146 -0.02 11.66 -8.07
N CYS A 147 0.77 11.24 -9.05
CA CYS A 147 0.26 10.75 -10.33
C CYS A 147 -0.55 9.47 -10.17
N ALA A 148 -0.10 8.53 -9.33
CA ALA A 148 -0.85 7.31 -9.04
C ALA A 148 -2.23 7.62 -8.46
N VAL A 149 -2.28 8.51 -7.46
CA VAL A 149 -3.54 9.02 -6.91
C VAL A 149 -4.40 9.65 -8.01
N THR A 150 -3.83 10.56 -8.80
CA THR A 150 -4.58 11.34 -9.79
C THR A 150 -5.17 10.44 -10.86
N PHE A 151 -4.38 9.55 -11.45
CA PHE A 151 -4.85 8.66 -12.51
C PHE A 151 -5.90 7.67 -11.97
N LEU A 152 -5.66 7.05 -10.83
CA LEU A 152 -6.62 6.11 -10.24
C LEU A 152 -7.91 6.81 -9.77
N TYR A 153 -7.82 8.04 -9.25
CA TYR A 153 -8.97 8.83 -8.79
C TYR A 153 -9.84 9.32 -9.93
N VAL A 154 -9.24 9.89 -10.98
CA VAL A 154 -9.99 10.36 -12.17
C VAL A 154 -10.75 9.19 -12.80
N ILE A 155 -10.15 8.01 -12.83
CA ILE A 155 -10.77 6.79 -13.31
C ILE A 155 -11.95 6.38 -12.40
N ASN A 156 -11.73 6.35 -11.09
CA ASN A 156 -12.76 6.01 -10.10
C ASN A 156 -13.95 6.98 -10.10
N LYS A 157 -13.78 8.27 -10.43
CA LYS A 157 -14.92 9.20 -10.47
C LYS A 157 -15.96 8.89 -11.54
N SER A 158 -15.61 8.04 -12.51
CA SER A 158 -16.57 7.46 -13.46
C SER A 158 -17.48 6.39 -12.82
N CYS A 159 -17.10 5.85 -11.65
CA CYS A 159 -17.77 4.77 -10.91
C CYS A 159 -17.76 5.07 -9.38
N THR A 160 -18.83 5.69 -8.87
CA THR A 160 -18.97 6.30 -7.52
C THR A 160 -18.30 5.66 -6.27
N SER A 161 -17.95 6.56 -5.32
CA SER A 161 -17.52 6.41 -3.90
C SER A 161 -16.24 5.61 -3.59
N SER A 162 -15.12 6.32 -3.37
CA SER A 162 -13.80 5.79 -2.97
C SER A 162 -13.26 6.49 -1.71
N SER A 163 -12.58 5.76 -0.81
CA SER A 163 -11.87 6.33 0.35
C SER A 163 -10.36 6.31 0.12
N LEU A 164 -9.69 7.44 0.36
CA LEU A 164 -8.25 7.63 0.09
C LEU A 164 -7.48 7.70 1.42
N VAL A 165 -6.45 6.85 1.58
CA VAL A 165 -5.60 6.84 2.79
C VAL A 165 -4.14 7.08 2.37
N SER A 166 -3.68 8.32 2.51
CA SER A 166 -2.27 8.67 2.32
C SER A 166 -1.54 8.75 3.67
N ARG A 167 -0.43 8.02 3.83
CA ARG A 167 0.52 8.30 4.92
C ARG A 167 1.75 9.02 4.34
N PRO A 168 2.14 10.19 4.87
CA PRO A 168 3.44 10.77 4.55
C PRO A 168 4.54 9.83 5.04
N SER A 169 5.54 9.58 4.19
CA SER A 169 6.77 8.91 4.57
C SER A 169 7.49 9.73 5.66
N TRP A 170 7.90 9.08 6.75
CA TRP A 170 8.78 9.64 7.77
C TRP A 170 10.18 9.87 7.22
#